data_AF-A0A2W1BPP5-F1
#
_entry.id   AF-A0A2W1BPP5-F1
#
_cell.length_a   1.000
_cell.length_b   1.000
_cell.length_c   1.000
_cell.angle_alpha   90.00
_cell.angle_beta   90.00
_cell.angle_gamma   90.00
#
_symmetry.space_group_name_H-M   'P 1'
#
loop_
_entity.id
_entity.type
_entity.pdbx_description
1 polymer ?
#
loop_
_entity_poly.entity_id
_entity_poly.type
_entity_poly.pdbx_seq_one_letter_code
_entity_poly.pdbx_strand_id
1 'polypeptide(L)'
;MKRLIEESETNAFHYVFNQGDVFLCDRGFRDAVEEIEMRGYEAHIPVSVGRGEDQLTTLEANKNRQVTLCQWVIEIVNGRFKRDFKLFRQDFFNRALHHMMDDFRVAASLINAFHVIVQDSRHVHEFMRVMRERLHEPNRLGAHVKEKTLTDSG
;
A
#
# COMPACT_ATOMS: atom_id res chain seq x y z
N MET A 1 11.11 8.79 11.96
CA MET A 1 11.25 8.91 10.50
C MET A 1 12.10 10.11 10.10
N LYS A 2 11.81 11.34 10.57
CA LYS A 2 12.63 12.56 10.30
C LYS A 2 14.16 12.39 10.46
N ARG A 3 14.61 11.68 11.49
CA ARG A 3 16.05 11.53 11.80
C ARG A 3 16.83 10.58 10.88
N LEU A 4 16.14 9.72 10.11
CA LEU A 4 16.79 8.81 9.14
C LEU A 4 17.06 9.49 7.79
N ILE A 5 16.41 10.63 7.55
CA ILE A 5 16.52 11.40 6.31
C ILE A 5 17.74 12.34 6.37
N GLU A 6 18.13 12.77 7.57
CA GLU A 6 19.17 13.79 7.77
C GLU A 6 20.60 13.22 7.84
N GLU A 7 20.80 11.92 8.10
CA GLU A 7 22.14 11.36 8.36
C GLU A 7 22.82 10.68 7.15
N SER A 8 22.24 10.69 5.95
CA SER A 8 22.93 10.25 4.72
C SER A 8 22.80 11.27 3.59
N GLU A 9 23.83 12.09 3.38
CA GLU A 9 23.91 13.10 2.31
C GLU A 9 23.92 12.52 0.87
N THR A 10 23.73 11.21 0.70
CA THR A 10 23.42 10.61 -0.60
C THR A 10 22.44 9.46 -0.41
N ASN A 11 21.16 9.82 -0.39
CA ASN A 11 20.07 8.99 -0.92
C ASN A 11 20.05 7.51 -0.45
N ALA A 12 19.80 7.29 0.84
CA ALA A 12 19.58 5.95 1.42
C ALA A 12 18.52 5.09 0.71
N PHE A 13 17.70 5.65 -0.20
CA PHE A 13 16.74 4.89 -1.00
C PHE A 13 17.30 4.42 -2.35
N HIS A 14 18.27 5.11 -2.96
CA HIS A 14 18.68 4.84 -4.35
C HIS A 14 19.56 3.59 -4.53
N TYR A 15 20.09 3.00 -3.45
CA TYR A 15 20.79 1.72 -3.55
C TYR A 15 19.84 0.53 -3.76
N VAL A 16 18.53 0.77 -3.59
CA VAL A 16 17.47 -0.26 -3.66
C VAL A 16 16.41 0.09 -4.69
N PHE A 17 16.01 1.36 -4.74
CA PHE A 17 14.91 1.86 -5.56
C PHE A 17 15.42 2.74 -6.68
N ASN A 18 14.73 2.69 -7.81
CA ASN A 18 14.97 3.54 -8.96
C ASN A 18 13.90 4.62 -9.05
N GLN A 19 14.25 5.75 -9.67
CA GLN A 19 13.29 6.79 -9.98
C GLN A 19 12.12 6.20 -10.78
N GLY A 20 10.89 6.57 -10.43
CA GLY A 20 9.66 6.00 -11.01
C GLY A 20 9.17 4.71 -10.35
N ASP A 21 9.89 4.17 -9.36
CA ASP A 21 9.36 3.06 -8.57
C ASP A 21 8.08 3.48 -7.82
N VAL A 22 7.15 2.53 -7.70
CA VAL A 22 5.83 2.73 -7.10
C VAL A 22 5.83 2.23 -5.66
N PHE A 23 5.50 3.12 -4.73
CA PHE A 23 5.36 2.87 -3.31
C PHE A 23 3.88 2.71 -2.95
N LEU A 24 3.50 1.52 -2.50
CA LEU A 24 2.20 1.27 -1.88
C LEU A 24 2.38 1.30 -0.37
N CYS A 25 1.93 2.40 0.24
CA CYS A 25 2.18 2.68 1.63
C CYS A 25 0.93 2.53 2.49
N ASP A 26 1.12 2.15 3.75
CA ASP A 26 0.05 2.20 4.75
C ASP A 26 -0.33 3.65 5.06
N ARG A 27 -1.55 3.84 5.57
CA ARG A 27 -2.08 5.17 5.94
C ARG A 27 -1.20 5.94 6.91
N GLY A 28 -0.43 5.24 7.75
CA GLY A 28 0.51 5.86 8.70
C GLY A 28 1.68 6.60 8.06
N PHE A 29 1.90 6.44 6.75
CA PHE A 29 2.95 7.11 5.99
C PHE A 29 2.49 8.41 5.32
N ARG A 30 1.29 8.92 5.65
CA ARG A 30 0.73 10.14 5.06
C ARG A 30 1.73 11.29 5.01
N ASP A 31 2.43 11.54 6.11
CA ASP A 31 3.37 12.66 6.23
C ASP A 31 4.68 12.46 5.44
N ALA A 32 4.90 11.27 4.88
CA ALA A 32 6.07 10.93 4.07
C ALA A 32 5.77 10.95 2.56
N VAL A 33 4.51 11.03 2.14
CA VAL A 33 4.11 10.97 0.72
C VAL A 33 4.76 12.08 -0.09
N GLU A 34 4.68 13.33 0.38
CA GLU A 34 5.26 14.48 -0.31
C GLU A 34 6.77 14.32 -0.51
N GLU A 35 7.46 13.78 0.48
CA GLU A 35 8.91 13.55 0.40
C GLU A 35 9.25 12.41 -0.58
N ILE A 36 8.46 11.35 -0.62
CA ILE A 36 8.61 10.24 -1.57
C ILE A 36 8.44 10.77 -3.00
N GLU A 37 7.40 11.56 -3.26
CA GLU A 37 7.13 12.16 -4.57
C GLU A 37 8.21 13.16 -4.98
N MET A 38 8.69 14.00 -4.06
CA MET A 38 9.77 14.96 -4.32
C MET A 38 11.08 14.27 -4.75
N ARG A 39 11.31 13.05 -4.29
CA ARG A 39 12.48 12.23 -4.68
C ARG A 39 12.28 11.50 -6.01
N GLY A 40 11.13 11.68 -6.68
CA GLY A 40 10.85 11.14 -8.01
C GLY A 40 10.24 9.74 -8.02
N TYR A 41 9.65 9.30 -6.91
CA TYR A 41 8.90 8.05 -6.82
C TYR A 41 7.39 8.33 -6.91
N GLU A 42 6.59 7.29 -7.20
CA GLU A 42 5.13 7.38 -7.17
C GLU A 42 4.60 6.80 -5.86
N ALA A 43 3.77 7.53 -5.11
CA ALA A 43 3.25 7.08 -3.83
C ALA A 43 1.72 6.91 -3.84
N HIS A 44 1.25 5.73 -3.41
CA HIS A 44 -0.16 5.41 -3.25
C HIS A 44 -0.45 5.05 -1.81
N ILE A 45 -1.41 5.74 -1.20
CA ILE A 45 -1.91 5.45 0.14
C ILE A 45 -3.43 5.27 0.12
N PRO A 46 -4.00 4.47 1.04
CA PRO A 46 -5.44 4.41 1.18
C PRO A 46 -6.03 5.76 1.61
N VAL A 47 -7.00 6.24 0.83
CA VAL A 47 -7.63 7.54 1.05
C VAL A 47 -8.50 7.48 2.30
N SER A 48 -8.46 8.55 3.09
CA SER A 48 -9.36 8.77 4.23
C SER A 48 -10.39 9.82 3.87
N VAL A 49 -11.57 9.72 4.46
CA VAL A 49 -12.62 10.75 4.29
C VAL A 49 -12.09 12.09 4.80
N GLY A 50 -12.38 13.17 4.06
CA GLY A 50 -12.00 14.53 4.44
C GLY A 50 -12.63 14.97 5.75
N ARG A 51 -12.05 16.00 6.37
CA ARG A 51 -12.60 16.55 7.61
C ARG A 51 -13.92 17.26 7.30
N GLY A 52 -15.02 16.78 7.89
CA GLY A 52 -16.37 17.32 7.66
C GLY A 52 -17.09 16.68 6.47
N GLU A 53 -16.49 15.67 5.84
CA GLU A 53 -17.17 14.81 4.87
C GLU A 53 -17.60 13.51 5.54
N ASP A 54 -18.73 12.96 5.11
CA ASP A 54 -19.20 11.66 5.60
C ASP A 54 -18.73 10.50 4.72
N GLN A 55 -18.36 10.78 3.46
CA GLN A 55 -18.01 9.77 2.47
C GLN A 55 -17.05 10.31 1.41
N LEU A 56 -16.19 9.43 0.88
CA LEU A 56 -15.39 9.69 -0.33
C LEU A 56 -16.27 9.89 -1.55
N THR A 57 -15.77 10.62 -2.56
CA THR A 57 -16.42 10.64 -3.87
C THR A 57 -16.39 9.23 -4.49
N THR A 58 -17.27 8.99 -5.46
CA THR A 58 -17.32 7.71 -6.19
C THR A 58 -15.95 7.35 -6.76
N LEU A 59 -15.30 8.31 -7.42
CA LEU A 59 -14.03 8.10 -8.08
C LEU A 59 -12.91 7.81 -7.08
N GLU A 60 -12.83 8.57 -5.99
CA GLU A 60 -11.84 8.33 -4.93
C GLU A 60 -12.06 6.99 -4.25
N ALA A 61 -13.30 6.64 -3.93
CA ALA A 61 -13.62 5.35 -3.34
C ALA A 61 -13.22 4.19 -4.28
N ASN A 62 -13.47 4.32 -5.58
CA ASN A 62 -13.10 3.31 -6.58
C ASN A 62 -11.58 3.20 -6.75
N LYS A 63 -10.85 4.32 -6.82
CA LYS A 63 -9.38 4.32 -6.81
C LYS A 63 -8.81 3.72 -5.53
N ASN A 64 -9.38 4.05 -4.38
CA ASN A 64 -8.95 3.50 -3.10
C ASN A 64 -9.09 1.98 -3.05
N ARG A 65 -10.16 1.40 -3.61
CA ARG A 65 -10.32 -0.06 -3.73
C ARG A 65 -9.19 -0.70 -4.55
N GLN A 66 -8.69 -0.04 -5.60
CA GLN A 66 -7.56 -0.54 -6.38
C GLN A 66 -6.29 -0.59 -5.53
N VAL A 67 -6.00 0.49 -4.79
CA VAL A 67 -4.87 0.54 -3.84
C VAL A 67 -4.96 -0.58 -2.80
N THR A 68 -6.13 -0.75 -2.18
CA THR A 68 -6.35 -1.78 -1.14
C THR A 68 -6.21 -3.20 -1.69
N LEU A 69 -6.62 -3.47 -2.94
CA LEU A 69 -6.41 -4.78 -3.57
C LEU A 69 -4.93 -5.09 -3.74
N CYS A 70 -4.11 -4.13 -4.16
CA CYS A 70 -2.67 -4.31 -4.27
C CYS A 70 -2.03 -4.50 -2.89
N GLN A 71 -2.48 -3.77 -1.88
CA GLN A 71 -2.01 -3.94 -0.50
C GLN A 71 -2.26 -5.34 0.03
N TRP A 72 -3.41 -5.96 -0.25
CA TRP A 72 -3.70 -7.32 0.20
C TRP A 72 -2.66 -8.33 -0.32
N VAL A 73 -2.21 -8.18 -1.58
CA VAL A 73 -1.14 -9.03 -2.14
C VAL A 73 0.17 -8.80 -1.38
N ILE A 74 0.52 -7.55 -1.11
CA ILE A 74 1.72 -7.17 -0.34
C ILE A 74 1.66 -7.75 1.08
N GLU A 75 0.51 -7.68 1.74
CA GLU A 75 0.29 -8.24 3.08
C GLU A 75 0.50 -9.75 3.13
N ILE A 76 0.05 -10.50 2.12
CA ILE A 76 0.29 -11.95 2.02
C ILE A 76 1.79 -12.24 1.95
N VAL A 77 2.50 -11.52 1.09
CA VAL A 77 3.95 -11.68 0.92
C VAL A 77 4.66 -11.34 2.24
N ASN A 78 4.39 -10.17 2.81
CA ASN A 78 4.95 -9.74 4.09
C ASN A 78 4.61 -10.72 5.23
N GLY A 79 3.42 -11.31 5.22
CA GLY A 79 3.01 -12.36 6.15
C GLY A 79 3.91 -13.58 6.10
N ARG A 80 4.35 -14.01 4.91
CA ARG A 80 5.33 -15.11 4.76
C ARG A 80 6.69 -14.74 5.35
N PHE A 81 7.20 -13.55 5.03
CA PHE A 81 8.46 -13.07 5.60
C PHE A 81 8.42 -13.05 7.13
N LYS A 82 7.35 -12.50 7.71
CA LYS A 82 7.17 -12.44 9.17
C LYS A 82 7.00 -13.82 9.81
N ARG A 83 6.29 -14.74 9.16
CA ARG A 83 6.09 -16.10 9.67
C ARG A 83 7.39 -16.89 9.70
N ASP A 84 8.17 -16.81 8.62
CA ASP A 84 9.29 -17.72 8.38
C ASP A 84 10.61 -17.16 8.92
N PHE A 85 10.77 -15.83 8.97
CA PHE A 85 12.00 -15.19 9.45
C PHE A 85 11.73 -14.30 10.65
N LYS A 86 12.25 -14.70 11.81
CA LYS A 86 12.12 -13.93 13.06
C LYS A 86 12.64 -12.49 12.92
N LEU A 87 13.63 -12.29 12.06
CA LEU A 87 14.21 -10.98 11.75
C LEU A 87 13.17 -9.94 11.34
N PHE A 88 12.12 -10.31 10.58
CA PHE A 88 11.11 -9.36 10.11
C PHE A 88 9.93 -9.15 11.07
N ARG A 89 9.93 -9.78 12.25
CA ARG A 89 8.87 -9.61 13.28
C ARG A 89 9.18 -8.55 14.32
N GLN A 90 10.44 -8.17 14.44
CA GLN A 90 10.91 -7.23 15.46
C GLN A 90 10.98 -5.81 14.90
N ASP A 91 10.91 -4.84 15.80
CA ASP A 91 11.21 -3.46 15.46
C ASP A 91 12.69 -3.36 15.07
N PHE A 92 12.95 -2.85 13.87
CA PHE A 92 14.33 -2.66 13.42
C PHE A 92 14.94 -1.44 14.09
N PHE A 93 16.09 -1.64 14.71
CA PHE A 93 16.93 -0.51 15.12
C PHE A 93 17.36 0.27 13.89
N ASN A 94 17.35 1.60 13.97
CA ASN A 94 17.72 2.46 12.83
C ASN A 94 19.11 2.12 12.26
N ARG A 95 20.02 1.64 13.11
CA ARG A 95 21.35 1.18 12.70
C ARG A 95 21.35 -0.12 11.92
N ALA A 96 20.31 -0.94 11.93
CA ALA A 96 20.23 -2.17 11.13
C ALA A 96 19.53 -1.95 9.77
N LEU A 97 18.93 -0.77 9.55
CA LEU A 97 18.19 -0.45 8.30
C LEU A 97 19.07 -0.54 7.04
N HIS A 98 20.37 -0.26 7.15
CA HIS A 98 21.27 -0.26 6.00
C HIS A 98 21.50 -1.66 5.41
N HIS A 99 21.28 -2.73 6.18
CA HIS A 99 21.36 -4.12 5.70
C HIS A 99 19.99 -4.77 5.52
N MET A 100 18.92 -4.10 5.95
CA MET A 100 17.56 -4.66 5.92
C MET A 100 17.15 -5.15 4.53
N MET A 101 17.51 -4.41 3.48
CA MET A 101 17.13 -4.79 2.12
C MET A 101 17.96 -5.94 1.55
N ASP A 102 19.20 -6.11 2.01
CA ASP A 102 20.00 -7.29 1.66
C ASP A 102 19.48 -8.53 2.39
N ASP A 103 19.15 -8.41 3.67
CA ASP A 103 18.50 -9.46 4.44
C ASP A 103 17.16 -9.86 3.80
N PHE A 104 16.38 -8.87 3.34
CA PHE A 104 15.12 -9.10 2.63
C PHE A 104 15.34 -9.87 1.31
N ARG A 105 16.34 -9.51 0.51
CA ARG A 105 16.69 -10.21 -0.74
C ARG A 105 17.13 -11.65 -0.48
N VAL A 106 17.93 -11.89 0.56
CA VAL A 106 18.35 -13.25 0.96
C VAL A 106 17.14 -14.08 1.39
N ALA A 107 16.29 -13.55 2.25
CA ALA A 107 15.07 -14.22 2.69
C ALA A 107 14.12 -14.51 1.51
N ALA A 108 13.96 -13.56 0.59
CA ALA A 108 13.16 -13.74 -0.63
C ALA A 108 13.70 -14.88 -1.50
N SER A 109 15.03 -14.96 -1.65
CA SER A 109 15.70 -16.03 -2.40
C SER A 109 15.46 -17.40 -1.76
N LEU A 110 15.50 -17.49 -0.42
CA LEU A 110 15.19 -18.72 0.31
C LEU A 110 13.71 -19.13 0.15
N ILE A 111 12.77 -18.18 0.27
CA ILE A 111 11.35 -18.45 0.01
C ILE A 111 11.16 -18.98 -1.41
N ASN A 112 11.76 -18.32 -2.41
CA ASN A 112 11.60 -18.71 -3.81
C ASN A 112 12.21 -20.09 -4.12
N ALA A 113 13.30 -20.46 -3.44
CA ALA A 113 13.96 -21.74 -3.64
C ALA A 113 13.24 -22.91 -2.96
N PHE A 114 12.63 -22.69 -1.79
CA PHE A 114 12.17 -23.79 -0.94
C PHE A 114 10.67 -23.78 -0.62
N HIS A 115 9.94 -22.68 -0.84
CA HIS A 115 8.52 -22.58 -0.49
C HIS A 115 7.62 -22.64 -1.73
N VAL A 116 6.36 -23.00 -1.50
CA VAL A 116 5.32 -22.93 -2.54
C VAL A 116 5.15 -21.48 -2.99
N ILE A 117 5.37 -21.21 -4.27
CA ILE A 117 5.28 -19.86 -4.87
C ILE A 117 3.88 -19.27 -4.61
N VAL A 118 3.80 -17.95 -4.32
CA VAL A 118 2.51 -17.25 -4.31
C VAL A 118 1.99 -17.26 -5.74
N GLN A 119 0.85 -17.92 -5.95
CA GLN A 119 0.18 -17.93 -7.24
C GLN A 119 -0.93 -16.90 -7.24
N ASP A 120 -1.13 -16.27 -8.39
CA ASP A 120 -2.29 -15.42 -8.60
C ASP A 120 -3.58 -16.23 -8.45
N SER A 121 -4.62 -15.55 -7.97
CA SER A 121 -5.96 -16.11 -8.04
C SER A 121 -6.31 -16.44 -9.48
N ARG A 122 -6.94 -17.60 -9.72
CA ARG A 122 -7.51 -17.96 -11.04
C ARG A 122 -8.49 -16.91 -11.59
N HIS A 123 -9.00 -16.03 -10.74
CA HIS A 123 -9.92 -14.95 -11.08
C HIS A 123 -9.23 -13.58 -11.26
N VAL A 124 -7.90 -13.49 -11.24
CA VAL A 124 -7.18 -12.20 -11.31
C VAL A 124 -7.61 -11.36 -12.51
N HIS A 125 -7.76 -11.95 -13.69
CA HIS A 125 -8.20 -11.24 -14.89
C HIS A 125 -9.64 -10.73 -14.78
N GLU A 126 -10.51 -11.50 -14.13
CA GLU A 126 -11.89 -11.10 -13.88
C GLU A 126 -11.95 -9.93 -12.90
N PHE A 127 -11.20 -9.99 -11.79
CA PHE A 127 -11.09 -8.90 -10.84
C PHE A 127 -10.58 -7.63 -11.50
N MET A 128 -9.51 -7.73 -12.29
CA MET A 128 -8.95 -6.58 -13.00
C MET A 128 -9.93 -6.00 -14.03
N ARG A 129 -10.70 -6.85 -14.72
CA ARG A 129 -11.76 -6.41 -15.63
C ARG A 129 -12.85 -5.65 -14.88
N VAL A 130 -13.39 -6.23 -13.82
CA VAL A 130 -14.44 -5.61 -13.00
C VAL A 130 -13.96 -4.29 -12.41
N MET A 131 -12.74 -4.22 -11.91
CA MET A 131 -12.17 -2.98 -11.34
C MET A 131 -12.05 -1.85 -12.36
N ARG A 132 -11.72 -2.18 -13.63
CA ARG A 132 -11.68 -1.20 -14.71
C ARG A 132 -13.08 -0.75 -15.14
N GLU A 133 -13.99 -1.69 -15.35
CA GLU A 133 -15.38 -1.41 -15.77
C GLU A 133 -16.12 -0.55 -14.75
N ARG A 134 -15.86 -0.78 -13.45
CA ARG A 134 -16.55 -0.09 -12.36
C ARG A 134 -15.87 1.17 -11.87
N LEU A 135 -14.77 1.62 -12.47
CA LEU A 135 -14.01 2.78 -11.98
C LEU A 135 -14.88 4.04 -11.86
N HIS A 136 -15.83 4.22 -12.77
CA HIS A 136 -16.76 5.35 -12.79
C HIS A 136 -18.18 4.98 -12.35
N GLU A 137 -18.40 3.74 -11.88
CA GLU A 137 -19.72 3.31 -11.44
C GLU A 137 -20.05 3.91 -10.07
N PRO A 138 -21.17 4.63 -9.92
CA PRO A 138 -21.56 5.25 -8.66
C PRO A 138 -22.00 4.23 -7.61
N ASN A 139 -21.71 4.53 -6.35
CA ASN A 139 -22.18 3.73 -5.23
C ASN A 139 -23.70 3.95 -5.00
N ARG A 140 -24.51 3.19 -5.73
CA ARG A 140 -25.98 3.26 -5.66
C ARG A 140 -26.52 2.98 -4.26
N LEU A 141 -25.89 2.06 -3.52
CA LEU A 141 -26.26 1.77 -2.14
C LEU A 141 -25.95 2.96 -1.22
N GLY A 142 -24.79 3.60 -1.39
CA GLY A 142 -24.41 4.80 -0.64
C GLY A 142 -25.37 5.96 -0.89
N ALA A 143 -25.82 6.15 -2.13
CA ALA A 143 -26.83 7.15 -2.48
C ALA A 143 -28.17 6.86 -1.78
N HIS A 144 -28.64 5.61 -1.83
CA HIS A 144 -29.89 5.18 -1.19
C HIS A 144 -29.87 5.34 0.33
N VAL A 145 -28.74 5.04 0.98
CA VAL A 145 -28.58 5.26 2.43
C VAL A 145 -28.66 6.75 2.77
N LYS A 146 -27.97 7.62 2.01
CA LYS A 146 -28.03 9.07 2.22
C LYS A 146 -29.46 9.61 2.08
N GLU A 147 -30.19 9.15 1.07
CA GLU A 147 -31.58 9.53 0.85
C GLU A 147 -32.47 9.18 2.06
N LYS A 148 -32.34 7.95 2.58
CA LYS A 148 -33.11 7.51 3.74
C LYS A 148 -32.73 8.22 5.04
N THR A 149 -31.44 8.46 5.29
CA THR A 149 -30.99 9.17 6.48
C THR A 149 -31.47 10.63 6.51
N LEU A 150 -31.57 11.27 5.34
CA LEU A 150 -32.14 12.62 5.20
C LEU A 150 -33.65 12.65 5.45
N THR A 151 -34.40 11.61 5.05
CA THR A 151 -35.84 11.53 5.29
C THR A 151 -36.23 11.21 6.74
N ASP A 152 -35.37 10.53 7.49
CA ASP A 152 -35.65 10.14 8.90
C ASP A 152 -35.24 11.22 9.92
N SER A 153 -34.68 12.35 9.45
CA SER A 153 -34.20 13.47 10.30
C SER A 153 -35.14 14.68 10.32
N GLY A 154 -36.34 14.57 9.75
CA GLY A 154 -37.40 15.59 9.76
C GLY A 154 -38.65 15.12 10.47
#